data_AF-A0A8B8EPG9-F1
#
_entry.id   AF-A0A8B8EPG9-F1
#
_cell.length_a   1.000
_cell.length_b   1.000
_cell.length_c   1.000
_cell.angle_alpha   90.00
_cell.angle_beta   90.00
_cell.angle_gamma   90.00
#
_symmetry.space_group_name_H-M   'P 1'
#
loop_
_entity.id
_entity.type
_entity.pdbx_description
1 polymer ?
#
loop_
_entity_poly.entity_id
_entity_poly.type
_entity_poly.pdbx_seq_one_letter_code
_entity_poly.pdbx_strand_id
1 'polypeptide(L)'
;MNFVLAVLCVGVAFAANHHGLTLDQIATMIIGNMDKNADGNMTVEEIDTEFVTNYDHDGDGCVTSHEFTHQWNLDYHDDHHAAEGMFHHLDITSDGCLKIDDLGMHHMAMDTDHDNTVTGAEFTAWLHHVHPDRFGHGGR
;
A
#
# COMPACT_ATOMS: atom_id res chain seq x y z
N MET A 1 22.13 20.35 2.35
CA MET A 1 22.07 19.10 3.14
C MET A 1 21.78 18.00 2.13
N ASN A 2 22.80 17.21 1.78
CA ASN A 2 22.68 16.14 0.79
C ASN A 2 21.98 14.94 1.44
N PHE A 3 20.72 14.71 1.13
CA PHE A 3 20.09 13.42 1.38
C PHE A 3 20.15 12.59 0.10
N VAL A 4 20.66 11.38 0.28
CA VAL A 4 21.14 10.48 -0.74
C VAL A 4 19.94 9.89 -1.47
N LEU A 5 19.85 10.13 -2.78
CA LEU A 5 19.05 9.33 -3.71
C LEU A 5 19.55 7.88 -3.63
N ALA A 6 18.89 7.04 -2.83
CA ALA A 6 18.94 5.60 -2.98
C ALA A 6 17.81 5.19 -3.92
N VAL A 7 18.01 5.47 -5.21
CA VAL A 7 17.24 4.86 -6.28
C VAL A 7 17.58 3.37 -6.27
N LEU A 8 16.78 2.57 -5.58
CA LEU A 8 16.74 1.13 -5.81
C LEU A 8 15.97 0.91 -7.11
N CYS A 9 16.69 1.06 -8.22
CA CYS A 9 16.31 0.49 -9.51
C CYS A 9 16.25 -1.03 -9.37
N VAL A 10 15.17 -1.58 -8.81
CA VAL A 10 14.78 -2.96 -9.12
C VAL A 10 14.20 -2.89 -10.52
N GLY A 11 15.07 -3.04 -11.51
CA GLY A 11 14.68 -3.12 -12.91
C GLY A 11 13.87 -4.38 -13.14
N VAL A 12 12.56 -4.31 -12.89
CA VAL A 12 11.61 -5.25 -13.48
C VAL A 12 11.45 -4.79 -14.91
N ALA A 13 12.10 -5.50 -15.84
CA ALA A 13 11.89 -5.29 -17.26
C ALA A 13 10.39 -5.49 -17.56
N PHE A 14 9.67 -4.40 -17.81
CA PHE A 14 8.31 -4.41 -18.32
C PHE A 14 8.33 -4.97 -19.75
N ALA A 15 8.40 -6.29 -19.86
CA ALA A 15 8.07 -6.97 -21.10
C ALA A 15 6.55 -6.93 -21.24
N ALA A 16 6.09 -6.03 -22.13
CA ALA A 16 4.71 -5.84 -22.51
C ALA A 16 3.97 -7.18 -22.76
N ASN A 17 3.07 -7.53 -21.85
CA ASN A 17 1.91 -8.39 -22.06
C ASN A 17 0.84 -7.91 -21.07
N HIS A 18 -0.32 -7.49 -21.58
CA HIS A 18 -1.46 -6.97 -20.81
C HIS A 18 -2.15 -8.06 -19.96
N HIS A 19 -1.43 -8.67 -19.03
CA HIS A 19 -2.00 -9.36 -17.89
C HIS A 19 -1.61 -8.52 -16.67
N GLY A 20 -2.60 -7.92 -15.99
CA GLY A 20 -2.37 -7.11 -14.81
C GLY A 20 -1.53 -7.85 -13.76
N LEU A 21 -0.85 -7.09 -12.92
CA LEU A 21 -0.05 -7.61 -11.80
C LEU A 21 -0.92 -8.54 -10.93
N THR A 22 -0.37 -9.68 -10.50
CA THR A 22 -1.06 -10.57 -9.55
C THR A 22 -1.16 -9.90 -8.17
N LEU A 23 -2.10 -10.34 -7.34
CA LEU A 23 -2.21 -9.86 -5.95
C LEU A 23 -0.89 -10.00 -5.19
N ASP A 24 -0.18 -11.12 -5.36
CA ASP A 24 1.13 -11.34 -4.74
C ASP A 24 2.21 -10.39 -5.26
N GLN A 25 2.16 -10.01 -6.54
CA GLN A 25 3.08 -9.03 -7.12
C GLN A 25 2.82 -7.64 -6.57
N ILE A 26 1.54 -7.24 -6.47
CA ILE A 26 1.11 -5.99 -5.85
C ILE A 26 1.54 -5.97 -4.37
N ALA A 27 1.29 -7.05 -3.63
CA ALA A 27 1.71 -7.19 -2.24
C ALA A 27 3.22 -6.99 -2.09
N THR A 28 4.02 -7.66 -2.94
CA THR A 28 5.48 -7.55 -2.91
C THR A 28 5.96 -6.11 -3.14
N MET A 29 5.33 -5.38 -4.07
CA MET A 29 5.69 -3.98 -4.35
C MET A 29 5.32 -3.06 -3.19
N ILE A 30 4.13 -3.26 -2.59
CA ILE A 30 3.69 -2.45 -1.45
C ILE A 30 4.60 -2.71 -0.23
N ILE A 31 4.86 -3.98 0.10
CA ILE A 31 5.76 -4.37 1.19
C ILE A 31 7.14 -3.74 1.01
N GLY A 32 7.72 -3.84 -0.19
CA GLY A 32 9.04 -3.28 -0.47
C GLY A 32 9.10 -1.76 -0.36
N ASN A 33 7.97 -1.05 -0.53
CA ASN A 33 7.89 0.38 -0.36
C ASN A 33 7.66 0.78 1.11
N MET A 34 6.93 -0.02 1.89
CA MET A 34 6.67 0.23 3.31
C MET A 34 7.85 -0.12 4.21
N ASP A 35 8.50 -1.28 3.99
CA ASP A 35 9.64 -1.76 4.77
C ASP A 35 10.92 -0.98 4.41
N LYS A 36 10.96 0.31 4.79
CA LYS A 36 12.05 1.24 4.44
C LYS A 36 13.39 0.82 5.03
N ASN A 37 13.38 0.17 6.19
CA ASN A 37 14.57 -0.26 6.89
C ASN A 37 15.05 -1.66 6.43
N ALA A 38 14.22 -2.38 5.66
CA ALA A 38 14.45 -3.71 5.12
C ALA A 38 14.73 -4.77 6.19
N ASP A 39 14.09 -4.66 7.36
CA ASP A 39 14.21 -5.61 8.46
C ASP A 39 13.18 -6.75 8.40
N GLY A 40 12.24 -6.68 7.45
CA GLY A 40 11.20 -7.67 7.20
C GLY A 40 9.92 -7.47 8.01
N ASN A 41 9.87 -6.43 8.84
CA ASN A 41 8.73 -6.09 9.69
C ASN A 41 8.30 -4.65 9.40
N MET A 42 7.01 -4.45 9.18
CA MET A 42 6.44 -3.13 8.96
C MET A 42 5.79 -2.65 10.26
N THR A 43 6.32 -1.56 10.80
CA THR A 43 5.75 -0.87 11.97
C THR A 43 4.58 0.04 11.56
N VAL A 44 3.73 0.43 12.52
CA VAL A 44 2.68 1.45 12.28
C VAL A 44 3.30 2.73 11.72
N GLU A 45 4.45 3.16 12.25
CA GLU A 45 5.14 4.36 11.80
C GLU A 45 5.63 4.26 10.34
N GLU A 46 6.08 3.09 9.90
CA GLU A 46 6.50 2.88 8.50
C GLU A 46 5.31 2.88 7.54
N ILE A 47 4.19 2.27 7.95
CA ILE A 47 2.94 2.28 7.18
C ILE A 47 2.37 3.71 7.10
N ASP A 48 2.39 4.45 8.21
CA ASP A 48 1.96 5.87 8.28
C ASP A 48 2.84 6.79 7.43
N THR A 49 4.15 6.59 7.49
CA THR A 49 5.07 7.38 6.67
C THR A 49 4.75 7.21 5.19
N GLU A 50 4.44 5.99 4.75
CA GLU A 50 4.19 5.71 3.34
C GLU A 50 2.83 6.25 2.87
N PHE A 51 1.75 6.03 3.62
CA PHE A 51 0.39 6.34 3.13
C PHE A 51 -0.22 7.64 3.64
N VAL A 52 0.31 8.21 4.72
CA VAL A 52 -0.17 9.48 5.26
C VAL A 52 0.87 10.55 5.02
N THR A 53 2.07 10.40 5.57
CA THR A 53 3.08 11.47 5.50
C THR A 53 3.55 11.77 4.08
N ASN A 54 3.76 10.76 3.23
CA ASN A 54 4.24 10.97 1.86
C ASN A 54 3.12 11.40 0.89
N TYR A 55 1.87 11.09 1.21
CA TYR A 55 0.72 11.28 0.32
C TYR A 55 -0.08 12.54 0.69
N ASP A 56 0.09 13.09 1.90
CA ASP A 56 -0.48 14.37 2.35
C ASP A 56 0.28 15.54 1.72
N HIS A 57 -0.21 16.04 0.59
CA HIS A 57 0.50 17.02 -0.21
C HIS A 57 0.23 18.45 0.23
N ASP A 58 -0.94 18.72 0.80
CA ASP A 58 -1.26 20.05 1.34
C ASP A 58 -0.93 20.21 2.83
N GLY A 59 -0.62 19.12 3.52
CA GLY A 59 -0.11 19.09 4.88
C GLY A 59 -1.17 19.35 5.94
N ASP A 60 -2.44 19.06 5.65
CA ASP A 60 -3.56 19.27 6.56
C ASP A 60 -3.80 18.08 7.53
N GLY A 61 -3.02 17.01 7.38
CA GLY A 61 -3.12 15.78 8.16
C GLY A 61 -4.20 14.82 7.67
N CYS A 62 -4.71 15.04 6.45
CA CYS A 62 -5.80 14.30 5.85
C CYS A 62 -5.48 13.92 4.41
N VAL A 63 -5.02 12.69 4.17
CA VAL A 63 -4.84 12.26 2.78
C VAL A 63 -6.20 12.04 2.15
N THR A 64 -6.54 12.91 1.21
CA THR A 64 -7.79 12.81 0.45
C THR A 64 -7.66 11.79 -0.68
N SER A 65 -8.80 11.30 -1.20
CA SER A 65 -8.81 10.41 -2.37
C SER A 65 -8.06 11.01 -3.58
N HIS A 66 -8.12 12.32 -3.77
CA HIS A 66 -7.40 13.00 -4.85
C HIS A 66 -5.88 12.91 -4.67
N GLU A 67 -5.37 13.19 -3.47
CA GLU A 67 -3.94 13.11 -3.20
C GLU A 67 -3.45 11.67 -3.25
N PHE A 68 -4.20 10.75 -2.67
CA PHE A 68 -3.90 9.33 -2.71
C PHE A 68 -3.79 8.82 -4.14
N THR A 69 -4.81 9.07 -4.97
CA THR A 69 -4.82 8.58 -6.35
C THR A 69 -3.75 9.25 -7.22
N HIS A 70 -3.41 10.52 -6.93
CA HIS A 70 -2.32 11.21 -7.59
C HIS A 70 -0.97 10.54 -7.29
N GLN A 71 -0.64 10.39 -6.02
CA GLN A 71 0.65 9.84 -5.59
C GLN A 71 0.76 8.34 -5.92
N TRP A 72 -0.31 7.56 -5.74
CA TRP A 72 -0.37 6.15 -6.14
C TRP A 72 -0.09 5.95 -7.63
N ASN A 73 -0.66 6.80 -8.49
CA ASN A 73 -0.41 6.73 -9.93
C ASN A 73 1.05 7.10 -10.29
N LEU A 74 1.68 8.00 -9.54
CA LEU A 74 3.10 8.34 -9.72
C LEU A 74 4.01 7.17 -9.32
N ASP A 75 3.70 6.49 -8.22
CA ASP A 75 4.54 5.44 -7.66
C ASP A 75 4.38 4.10 -8.40
N TYR A 76 3.14 3.74 -8.74
CA TYR A 76 2.81 2.39 -9.25
C TYR A 76 2.35 2.37 -10.70
N HIS A 77 2.11 3.54 -11.33
CA HIS A 77 1.56 3.65 -12.68
C HIS A 77 0.25 2.88 -12.88
N ASP A 78 -0.52 2.74 -11.80
CA ASP A 78 -1.79 2.03 -11.76
C ASP A 78 -2.94 2.89 -12.30
N ASP A 79 -4.09 2.28 -12.61
CA ASP A 79 -5.25 3.04 -13.07
C ASP A 79 -5.97 3.77 -11.92
N HIS A 80 -6.60 4.89 -12.24
CA HIS A 80 -7.24 5.76 -11.24
C HIS A 80 -8.35 5.03 -10.46
N HIS A 81 -9.07 4.10 -11.08
CA HIS A 81 -10.16 3.40 -10.43
C HIS A 81 -9.64 2.34 -9.45
N ALA A 82 -8.54 1.67 -9.77
CA ALA A 82 -7.83 0.80 -8.84
C ALA A 82 -7.32 1.57 -7.62
N ALA A 83 -6.74 2.76 -7.84
CA ALA A 83 -6.25 3.64 -6.78
C ALA A 83 -7.39 4.15 -5.86
N GLU A 84 -8.53 4.57 -6.44
CA GLU A 84 -9.73 4.92 -5.65
C GLU A 84 -10.27 3.73 -4.84
N GLY A 85 -10.22 2.53 -5.41
CA GLY A 85 -10.61 1.30 -4.73
C GLY A 85 -9.74 1.02 -3.51
N MET A 86 -8.43 1.23 -3.63
CA MET A 86 -7.49 1.10 -2.51
C MET A 86 -7.74 2.17 -1.45
N PHE A 87 -7.94 3.43 -1.84
CA PHE A 87 -8.27 4.51 -0.91
C PHE A 87 -9.48 4.16 -0.05
N HIS A 88 -10.61 3.78 -0.66
CA HIS A 88 -11.82 3.42 0.08
C HIS A 88 -11.64 2.19 0.98
N HIS A 89 -10.69 1.32 0.65
CA HIS A 89 -10.38 0.17 1.48
C HIS A 89 -9.59 0.57 2.73
N LEU A 90 -8.65 1.51 2.55
CA LEU A 90 -7.83 2.03 3.64
C LEU A 90 -8.62 2.98 4.55
N ASP A 91 -9.52 3.81 4.03
CA ASP A 91 -10.43 4.71 4.77
C ASP A 91 -11.55 3.93 5.49
N ILE A 92 -11.17 3.23 6.57
CA ILE A 92 -12.08 2.38 7.34
C ILE A 92 -13.10 3.18 8.15
N THR A 93 -12.75 4.41 8.55
CA THR A 93 -13.70 5.32 9.20
C THR A 93 -14.71 5.91 8.20
N SER A 94 -14.40 5.84 6.90
CA SER A 94 -15.23 6.31 5.79
C SER A 94 -15.59 7.78 5.93
N ASP A 95 -14.67 8.58 6.47
CA ASP A 95 -14.82 10.02 6.62
C ASP A 95 -14.18 10.82 5.47
N GLY A 96 -13.61 10.11 4.48
CA GLY A 96 -12.96 10.68 3.31
C GLY A 96 -11.53 11.13 3.58
N CYS A 97 -10.95 10.71 4.71
CA CYS A 97 -9.70 11.22 5.25
C CYS A 97 -8.81 10.07 5.73
N LEU A 98 -7.83 9.67 4.94
CA LEU A 98 -6.89 8.65 5.39
C LEU A 98 -5.88 9.26 6.38
N LYS A 99 -5.90 8.77 7.62
CA LYS A 99 -5.05 9.24 8.73
C LYS A 99 -4.53 8.06 9.57
N ILE A 100 -3.70 8.37 10.57
CA ILE A 100 -3.08 7.39 11.47
C ILE A 100 -4.10 6.43 12.13
N ASP A 101 -5.31 6.90 12.45
CA ASP A 101 -6.34 6.08 13.09
C ASP A 101 -6.82 4.95 12.16
N ASP A 102 -6.97 5.22 10.87
CA ASP A 102 -7.36 4.22 9.86
C ASP A 102 -6.26 3.19 9.67
N LEU A 103 -5.00 3.64 9.59
CA LEU A 103 -3.84 2.76 9.46
C LEU A 103 -3.59 1.90 10.70
N GLY A 104 -3.81 2.46 11.90
CA GLY A 104 -3.74 1.71 13.15
C GLY A 104 -4.78 0.59 13.21
N MET A 105 -5.98 0.80 12.67
CA MET A 105 -7.00 -0.25 12.57
C MET A 105 -6.61 -1.36 11.60
N HIS A 106 -6.01 -1.03 10.46
CA HIS A 106 -5.46 -2.03 9.53
C HIS A 106 -4.28 -2.78 10.13
N HIS A 107 -3.38 -2.10 10.83
CA HIS A 107 -2.27 -2.74 11.54
C HIS A 107 -2.78 -3.77 12.54
N MET A 108 -3.76 -3.41 13.39
CA MET A 108 -4.36 -4.36 14.34
C MET A 108 -5.05 -5.55 13.65
N ALA A 109 -5.57 -5.36 12.43
CA ALA A 109 -6.17 -6.44 11.67
C ALA A 109 -5.13 -7.36 11.00
N MET A 110 -3.94 -6.83 10.71
CA MET A 110 -2.83 -7.55 10.07
C MET A 110 -1.92 -8.26 11.07
N ASP A 111 -1.63 -7.64 12.22
CA ASP A 111 -0.78 -8.17 13.30
C ASP A 111 -1.50 -9.32 14.03
N THR A 112 -1.35 -10.53 13.49
CA THR A 112 -2.12 -11.70 13.93
C THR A 112 -1.50 -12.38 15.14
N ASP A 113 -0.19 -12.28 15.30
CA ASP A 113 0.54 -12.85 16.44
C ASP A 113 0.75 -11.84 17.59
N HIS A 114 0.32 -10.59 17.39
CA HIS A 114 0.28 -9.51 18.37
C HIS A 114 1.69 -9.10 18.85
N ASP A 115 2.67 -9.11 17.94
CA ASP A 115 4.04 -8.69 18.24
C ASP A 115 4.28 -7.18 18.02
N ASN A 116 3.25 -6.46 17.57
CA ASN A 116 3.25 -5.04 17.20
C ASN A 116 4.01 -4.73 15.90
N THR A 117 4.19 -5.73 15.05
CA THR A 117 4.71 -5.55 13.70
C THR A 117 3.87 -6.33 12.69
N VAL A 118 3.97 -5.96 11.41
CA VAL A 118 3.32 -6.70 10.33
C VAL A 118 4.39 -7.27 9.41
N THR A 119 4.46 -8.58 9.34
CA THR A 119 5.33 -9.26 8.38
C THR A 119 4.73 -9.21 6.97
N GLY A 120 5.57 -9.37 5.95
CA GLY A 120 5.08 -9.49 4.57
C GLY A 120 4.08 -10.64 4.36
N ALA A 121 4.17 -11.71 5.17
CA ALA A 121 3.23 -12.83 5.14
C ALA A 121 1.85 -12.42 5.69
N GLU A 122 1.82 -11.67 6.78
CA GLU A 122 0.58 -11.14 7.36
C GLU A 122 -0.10 -10.13 6.45
N PHE A 123 0.67 -9.20 5.88
CA PHE A 123 0.17 -8.25 4.90
C PHE A 123 -0.44 -8.95 3.68
N THR A 124 0.26 -9.97 3.15
CA THR A 124 -0.25 -10.76 2.02
C THR A 124 -1.53 -11.50 2.41
N ALA A 125 -1.56 -12.16 3.57
CA ALA A 125 -2.75 -12.88 4.04
C ALA A 125 -3.95 -11.94 4.23
N TRP A 126 -3.72 -10.74 4.76
CA TRP A 126 -4.73 -9.70 4.87
C TRP A 126 -5.23 -9.25 3.49
N LEU A 127 -4.34 -8.96 2.54
CA LEU A 127 -4.71 -8.59 1.17
C LEU A 127 -5.59 -9.67 0.50
N HIS A 128 -5.25 -10.95 0.67
CA HIS A 128 -6.08 -12.06 0.17
C HIS A 128 -7.45 -12.12 0.86
N HIS A 129 -7.54 -11.75 2.14
CA HIS A 129 -8.80 -11.72 2.89
C HIS A 129 -9.70 -10.56 2.47
N VAL A 130 -9.14 -9.37 2.25
CA VAL A 130 -9.89 -8.15 1.93
C VAL A 130 -10.21 -8.00 0.46
N HIS A 131 -9.38 -8.58 -0.41
CA HIS A 131 -9.61 -8.67 -1.85
C HIS A 131 -9.71 -10.13 -2.30
N PRO A 132 -10.75 -10.87 -1.86
CA PRO A 132 -10.96 -12.24 -2.33
C PRO A 132 -11.28 -12.20 -3.82
N ASP A 133 -10.29 -12.56 -4.64
CA ASP A 133 -10.34 -12.83 -6.07
C ASP A 133 -11.46 -12.09 -6.84
N ARG A 134 -11.32 -10.76 -7.03
CA ARG A 134 -11.99 -10.10 -8.17
C ARG A 134 -11.22 -10.27 -9.49
N PHE A 135 -10.01 -10.82 -9.43
CA PHE A 135 -9.19 -11.20 -10.59
C PHE A 135 -9.14 -12.71 -10.82
N GLY A 136 -10.01 -13.47 -10.15
CA GLY A 136 -10.24 -14.87 -10.45
C GLY A 136 -10.65 -14.99 -11.91
N HIS A 137 -9.75 -15.54 -12.72
CA HIS A 137 -10.08 -16.04 -14.05
C HIS A 137 -11.31 -16.94 -13.92
N GLY A 138 -12.46 -16.41 -14.33
CA GLY A 138 -13.59 -17.23 -14.73
C GLY A 138 -13.13 -18.12 -15.86
N GLY A 139 -12.97 -19.41 -15.58
CA GLY A 139 -12.60 -20.41 -16.56
C GLY A 139 -12.74 -21.79 -15.99
N ARG A 140 -13.91 -22.39 -16.23
CA ARG A 140 -14.17 -23.82 -16.06
C ARG A 140 -13.20 -24.67 -16.86
#